data_AF-A0A7C3C5K8-F1
#
_entry.id   AF-A0A7C3C5K8-F1
#
_cell.length_a   1.000
_cell.length_b   1.000
_cell.length_c   1.000
_cell.angle_alpha   90.00
_cell.angle_beta   90.00
_cell.angle_gamma   90.00
#
_symmetry.space_group_name_H-M   'P 1'
#
loop_
_entity.id
_entity.type
_entity.pdbx_description
1 polymer ?
#
loop_
_entity_poly.entity_id
_entity_poly.type
_entity_poly.pdbx_seq_one_letter_code
_entity_poly.pdbx_strand_id
1 'polypeptide(L)'
;MSRYAALAEALRPLLKERTEPLLEEALRRAGKPPEALDTADLERILKRVVYPELARRMPAAEARAKVEALLSRLVGDGEEEGGLAELERALKAFSLYIDWPEVQRLRRLVGGLRAEWDPEAAAEARAVVEALEEKLESRLVQQARAIAELEGFYQRVKKVGGRKVKRLASLIEQVKAAQEERILAGAELERARELASELLKLVESSVVEPATEEGLLVMIEEEEPLELDLDLLPPEQQDKIREIERIEEGHKLKTLGERHEAVLARAPWGERYQALLKRHEEGEVLGEELAAFEAELRAAEEEMLAEARARFEWVAEKLREAEALGEQAAGLWAQLSAVEEALKKGVVPEGLSELERAAEAHLRRAQARKEAEAKARRLAEEARAFAEEARSRLDAARYPRLAEDLERLFAQAEAGEVE
;
A
#
# COMPACT_ATOMS: atom_id res chain seq x y z
N MET A 1 30.81 -1.86 5.35
CA MET A 1 32.11 -1.26 4.94
C MET A 1 32.22 0.11 5.62
N SER A 2 33.35 0.51 6.20
CA SER A 2 33.44 1.83 6.86
C SER A 2 33.28 2.97 5.84
N ARG A 3 32.58 4.05 6.20
CA ARG A 3 32.41 5.25 5.36
C ARG A 3 33.75 5.84 4.90
N TYR A 4 34.78 5.75 5.75
CA TYR A 4 36.15 6.11 5.40
C TYR A 4 36.70 5.26 4.24
N ALA A 5 36.50 3.94 4.30
CA ALA A 5 36.99 3.02 3.28
C ALA A 5 36.28 3.27 1.93
N ALA A 6 34.96 3.50 1.97
CA ALA A 6 34.17 3.84 0.78
C ALA A 6 34.61 5.18 0.14
N LEU A 7 34.89 6.20 0.95
CA LEU A 7 35.42 7.49 0.49
C LEU A 7 36.83 7.33 -0.11
N ALA A 8 37.72 6.60 0.56
CA ALA A 8 39.09 6.37 0.09
C ALA A 8 39.13 5.60 -1.24
N GLU A 9 38.29 4.57 -1.39
CA GLU A 9 38.16 3.81 -2.64
C GLU A 9 37.64 4.69 -3.79
N ALA A 10 36.63 5.53 -3.52
CA ALA A 10 36.05 6.42 -4.51
C ALA A 10 37.02 7.52 -4.99
N LEU A 11 37.92 7.99 -4.11
CA LEU A 11 38.89 9.05 -4.42
C LEU A 11 40.20 8.52 -5.04
N ARG A 12 40.56 7.26 -4.80
CA ARG A 12 41.78 6.62 -5.33
C ARG A 12 41.96 6.76 -6.85
N PRO A 13 40.94 6.59 -7.72
CA PRO A 13 41.11 6.80 -9.17
C PRO A 13 41.30 8.28 -9.56
N LEU A 14 40.86 9.24 -8.73
CA LEU A 14 40.93 10.67 -9.02
C LEU A 14 42.21 11.33 -8.50
N LEU A 15 42.62 10.95 -7.29
CA LEU A 15 43.73 11.59 -6.57
C LEU A 15 45.00 10.73 -6.49
N LYS A 16 44.88 9.41 -6.76
CA LYS A 16 45.98 8.42 -6.74
C LYS A 16 46.74 8.47 -5.40
N GLU A 17 48.04 8.66 -5.43
CA GLU A 17 48.94 8.73 -4.26
C GLU A 17 48.58 9.85 -3.28
N ARG A 18 47.81 10.87 -3.72
CA ARG A 18 47.40 11.98 -2.85
C ARG A 18 46.16 11.65 -2.01
N THR A 19 45.49 10.53 -2.25
CA THR A 19 44.22 10.18 -1.60
C THR A 19 44.37 9.99 -0.10
N GLU A 20 45.28 9.12 0.33
CA GLU A 20 45.49 8.82 1.75
C GLU A 20 46.02 10.02 2.56
N PRO A 21 47.09 10.73 2.15
CA PRO A 21 47.59 11.87 2.93
C PRO A 21 46.57 13.01 3.02
N LEU A 22 45.67 13.16 2.03
CA LEU A 22 44.62 14.16 2.08
C LEU A 22 43.50 13.79 3.07
N LEU A 23 43.12 12.51 3.12
CA LEU A 23 42.11 12.01 4.05
C LEU A 23 42.63 11.98 5.49
N GLU A 24 43.90 11.64 5.71
CA GLU A 24 44.55 11.73 7.03
C GLU A 24 44.60 13.17 7.55
N GLU A 25 44.91 14.14 6.68
CA GLU A 25 44.90 15.56 7.04
C GLU A 25 43.48 16.06 7.35
N ALA A 26 42.48 15.59 6.60
CA ALA A 26 41.08 15.90 6.82
C ALA A 26 40.57 15.36 8.17
N LEU A 27 40.90 14.10 8.51
CA LEU A 27 40.58 13.48 9.79
C LEU A 27 41.27 14.18 10.96
N ARG A 28 42.56 14.54 10.80
CA ARG A 28 43.33 15.27 11.83
C ARG A 28 42.72 16.66 12.11
N ARG A 29 42.19 17.34 11.09
CA ARG A 29 41.48 18.62 11.24
C ARG A 29 40.09 18.47 11.85
N ALA A 30 39.41 17.36 11.58
CA ALA A 30 38.10 17.04 12.15
C ALA A 30 38.20 16.52 13.60
N GLY A 31 39.39 16.09 14.04
CA GLY A 31 39.62 15.55 15.39
C GLY A 31 38.90 14.23 15.65
N LYS A 32 38.49 13.51 14.59
CA LYS A 32 37.70 12.28 14.66
C LYS A 32 38.51 11.08 14.16
N PRO A 33 38.35 9.88 14.74
CA PRO A 33 38.91 8.66 14.20
C PRO A 33 38.15 8.23 12.91
N PRO A 34 38.77 7.43 12.02
CA PRO A 34 38.16 6.95 10.77
C PRO A 34 36.81 6.26 10.94
N GLU A 35 36.60 5.59 12.08
CA GLU A 35 35.37 4.85 12.40
C GLU A 35 34.20 5.76 12.81
N ALA A 36 34.46 7.02 13.19
CA ALA A 36 33.46 7.96 13.70
C ALA A 36 33.01 9.01 12.66
N LEU A 37 33.27 8.77 11.37
CA LEU A 37 32.86 9.65 10.28
C LEU A 37 31.34 9.57 10.03
N ASP A 38 30.66 10.71 10.13
CA ASP A 38 29.25 10.88 9.78
C ASP A 38 29.07 11.48 8.36
N THR A 39 27.83 11.57 7.89
CA THR A 39 27.49 12.10 6.55
C THR A 39 27.84 13.59 6.41
N ALA A 40 27.65 14.39 7.46
CA ALA A 40 28.01 15.80 7.49
C ALA A 40 29.53 16.03 7.38
N ASP A 41 30.33 15.13 7.95
CA ASP A 41 31.77 15.16 7.81
C ASP A 41 32.22 14.74 6.41
N LEU A 42 31.60 13.73 5.79
CA LEU A 42 31.87 13.36 4.39
C LEU A 42 31.61 14.54 3.46
N GLU A 43 30.49 15.25 3.65
CA GLU A 43 30.15 16.42 2.86
C GLU A 43 31.20 17.53 3.01
N ARG A 44 31.59 17.81 4.26
CA ARG A 44 32.60 18.84 4.57
C ARG A 44 33.95 18.49 3.95
N ILE A 45 34.37 17.22 4.03
CA ILE A 45 35.63 16.74 3.45
C ILE A 45 35.59 16.87 1.93
N LEU A 46 34.51 16.41 1.28
CA LEU A 46 34.36 16.46 -0.17
C LEU A 46 34.33 17.92 -0.70
N LYS A 47 33.60 18.82 -0.04
CA LYS A 47 33.45 20.23 -0.47
C LYS A 47 34.63 21.13 -0.09
N ARG A 48 35.27 20.94 1.07
CA ARG A 48 36.31 21.86 1.58
C ARG A 48 37.73 21.34 1.43
N VAL A 49 37.93 20.04 1.29
CA VAL A 49 39.26 19.43 1.22
C VAL A 49 39.52 18.81 -0.15
N VAL A 50 38.57 18.02 -0.67
CA VAL A 50 38.72 17.32 -1.96
C VAL A 50 38.49 18.25 -3.14
N TYR A 51 37.45 19.09 -3.11
CA TYR A 51 37.16 20.03 -4.21
C TYR A 51 38.34 20.95 -4.55
N PRO A 52 39.02 21.63 -3.60
CA PRO A 52 40.19 22.45 -3.93
C PRO A 52 41.33 21.67 -4.58
N GLU A 53 41.53 20.40 -4.21
CA GLU A 53 42.59 19.57 -4.82
C GLU A 53 42.21 19.03 -6.19
N LEU A 54 40.93 18.74 -6.43
CA LEU A 54 40.46 18.40 -7.78
C LEU A 54 40.50 19.63 -8.70
N ALA A 55 40.08 20.80 -8.22
CA ALA A 55 40.10 22.05 -9.00
C ALA A 55 41.52 22.53 -9.39
N ARG A 56 42.57 22.00 -8.74
CA ARG A 56 43.97 22.21 -9.16
C ARG A 56 44.42 21.29 -10.30
N ARG A 57 43.71 20.19 -10.54
CA ARG A 57 44.06 19.15 -11.52
C ARG A 57 43.12 19.10 -12.72
N MET A 58 41.92 19.68 -12.60
CA MET A 58 40.92 19.73 -13.67
C MET A 58 40.11 21.04 -13.61
N PRO A 59 39.38 21.39 -14.68
CA PRO A 59 38.53 22.58 -14.70
C PRO A 59 37.52 22.60 -13.53
N ALA A 60 37.25 23.78 -12.97
CA ALA A 60 36.40 23.93 -11.78
C ALA A 60 34.98 23.35 -11.97
N ALA A 61 34.42 23.45 -13.18
CA ALA A 61 33.12 22.84 -13.51
C ALA A 61 33.16 21.31 -13.44
N GLU A 62 34.23 20.69 -13.94
CA GLU A 62 34.42 19.23 -13.90
C GLU A 62 34.72 18.76 -12.47
N ALA A 63 35.54 19.50 -11.71
CA ALA A 63 35.82 19.21 -10.31
C ALA A 63 34.55 19.26 -9.45
N ARG A 64 33.69 20.26 -9.68
CA ARG A 64 32.39 20.38 -9.00
C ARG A 64 31.46 19.22 -9.36
N ALA A 65 31.35 18.86 -10.64
CA ALA A 65 30.54 17.75 -11.09
C ALA A 65 30.98 16.41 -10.46
N LYS A 66 32.29 16.16 -10.35
CA LYS A 66 32.81 14.94 -9.70
C LYS A 66 32.59 14.93 -8.20
N VAL A 67 32.69 16.07 -7.52
CA VAL A 67 32.41 16.19 -6.08
C VAL A 67 30.93 15.98 -5.81
N GLU A 68 30.03 16.56 -6.59
CA GLU A 68 28.59 16.32 -6.47
C GLU A 68 28.23 14.86 -6.77
N ALA A 69 28.79 14.24 -7.81
CA ALA A 69 28.57 12.81 -8.09
C ALA A 69 29.07 11.90 -6.95
N LEU A 70 30.19 12.26 -6.30
CA LEU A 70 30.70 11.54 -5.13
C LEU A 70 29.84 11.77 -3.90
N LEU A 71 29.31 12.98 -3.71
CA LEU A 71 28.36 13.29 -2.64
C LEU A 71 27.08 12.49 -2.82
N SER A 72 26.45 12.52 -3.99
CA SER A 72 25.27 11.71 -4.29
C SER A 72 25.52 10.22 -4.04
N ARG A 73 26.69 9.70 -4.44
CA ARG A 73 27.05 8.28 -4.26
C ARG A 73 27.38 7.88 -2.82
N LEU A 74 27.97 8.78 -2.02
CA LEU A 74 28.49 8.46 -0.68
C LEU A 74 27.61 8.96 0.45
N VAL A 75 26.75 9.94 0.18
CA VAL A 75 25.89 10.59 1.16
C VAL A 75 24.43 10.18 0.98
N GLY A 76 23.96 9.84 -0.23
CA GLY A 76 22.59 9.32 -0.43
C GLY A 76 21.47 10.36 -0.28
N ASP A 77 21.65 11.41 0.53
CA ASP A 77 20.63 12.41 0.93
C ASP A 77 19.82 13.04 -0.22
N GLY A 78 20.35 13.11 -1.46
CA GLY A 78 19.60 13.60 -2.62
C GLY A 78 18.66 12.57 -3.26
N GLU A 79 18.96 11.28 -3.13
CA GLU A 79 18.10 10.18 -3.60
C GLU A 79 16.98 9.87 -2.61
N GLU A 80 17.20 10.07 -1.31
CA GLU A 80 16.18 9.84 -0.27
C GLU A 80 15.05 10.87 -0.36
N GLU A 81 15.37 12.18 -0.30
CA GLU A 81 14.36 13.24 -0.40
C GLU A 81 13.69 13.27 -1.78
N GLY A 82 14.48 13.11 -2.86
CA GLY A 82 13.95 13.10 -4.22
C GLY A 82 13.12 11.85 -4.53
N GLY A 83 13.57 10.69 -4.06
CA GLY A 83 12.92 9.40 -4.27
C GLY A 83 11.63 9.26 -3.47
N LEU A 84 11.62 9.67 -2.19
CA LEU A 84 10.40 9.67 -1.39
C LEU A 84 9.34 10.62 -1.99
N ALA A 85 9.74 11.84 -2.38
CA ALA A 85 8.82 12.79 -2.99
C ALA A 85 8.26 12.32 -4.35
N GLU A 86 9.02 11.53 -5.10
CA GLU A 86 8.55 10.87 -6.32
C GLU A 86 7.50 9.81 -6.02
N LEU A 87 7.77 8.92 -5.07
CA LEU A 87 6.83 7.87 -4.65
C LEU A 87 5.55 8.45 -4.05
N GLU A 88 5.63 9.54 -3.28
CA GLU A 88 4.45 10.24 -2.75
C GLU A 88 3.59 10.88 -3.84
N ARG A 89 4.22 11.44 -4.88
CA ARG A 89 3.51 11.96 -6.06
C ARG A 89 2.81 10.84 -6.82
N ALA A 90 3.50 9.72 -7.04
CA ALA A 90 2.92 8.54 -7.67
C ALA A 90 1.72 8.03 -6.86
N LEU A 91 1.89 7.85 -5.54
CA LEU A 91 0.81 7.43 -4.65
C LEU A 91 -0.40 8.37 -4.70
N LYS A 92 -0.19 9.69 -4.82
CA LYS A 92 -1.27 10.67 -4.97
C LYS A 92 -2.01 10.50 -6.30
N ALA A 93 -1.30 10.20 -7.39
CA ALA A 93 -1.90 9.95 -8.71
C ALA A 93 -2.87 8.76 -8.68
N PHE A 94 -2.56 7.72 -7.90
CA PHE A 94 -3.42 6.53 -7.74
C PHE A 94 -4.44 6.63 -6.60
N SER A 95 -4.69 7.83 -6.06
CA SER A 95 -5.59 8.01 -4.90
C SER A 95 -7.06 7.62 -5.14
N LEU A 96 -7.48 7.61 -6.41
CA LEU A 96 -8.82 7.17 -6.86
C LEU A 96 -8.96 5.64 -6.88
N TYR A 97 -7.85 4.90 -6.89
CA TYR A 97 -7.81 3.43 -7.02
C TYR A 97 -7.33 2.77 -5.73
N ILE A 98 -7.76 3.32 -4.59
CA ILE A 98 -7.32 2.86 -3.27
C ILE A 98 -7.76 1.42 -2.97
N ASP A 99 -8.80 0.95 -3.64
CA ASP A 99 -9.30 -0.42 -3.62
C ASP A 99 -8.31 -1.42 -4.24
N TRP A 100 -7.34 -0.95 -5.02
CA TRP A 100 -6.35 -1.84 -5.62
C TRP A 100 -5.32 -2.33 -4.60
N PRO A 101 -5.01 -3.63 -4.58
CA PRO A 101 -4.05 -4.21 -3.64
C PRO A 101 -2.65 -3.59 -3.81
N GLU A 102 -2.24 -3.30 -5.04
CA GLU A 102 -0.93 -2.70 -5.32
C GLU A 102 -0.82 -1.26 -4.77
N VAL A 103 -1.92 -0.50 -4.74
CA VAL A 103 -1.95 0.83 -4.10
C VAL A 103 -1.81 0.71 -2.58
N GLN A 104 -2.44 -0.29 -1.97
CA GLN A 104 -2.28 -0.58 -0.54
C GLN A 104 -0.84 -0.98 -0.20
N ARG A 105 -0.23 -1.82 -1.04
CA ARG A 105 1.20 -2.18 -0.92
C ARG A 105 2.10 -0.96 -1.04
N LEU A 106 1.88 -0.09 -2.04
CA LEU A 106 2.65 1.14 -2.21
C LEU A 106 2.51 2.07 -1.00
N ARG A 107 1.32 2.23 -0.43
CA ARG A 107 1.09 3.01 0.80
C ARG A 107 1.92 2.49 1.97
N ARG A 108 1.97 1.17 2.15
CA ARG A 108 2.75 0.52 3.22
C ARG A 108 4.23 0.77 3.04
N LEU A 109 4.76 0.59 1.83
CA LEU A 109 6.16 0.81 1.49
C LEU A 109 6.55 2.28 1.71
N VAL A 110 5.76 3.23 1.20
CA VAL A 110 5.98 4.67 1.41
C VAL A 110 5.90 5.04 2.90
N GLY A 111 4.98 4.43 3.65
CA GLY A 111 4.89 4.60 5.11
C GLY A 111 6.14 4.12 5.85
N GLY A 112 6.72 2.99 5.44
CA GLY A 112 8.00 2.51 5.96
C GLY A 112 9.16 3.45 5.62
N LEU A 113 9.26 3.87 4.36
CA LEU A 113 10.31 4.77 3.87
C LEU A 113 10.28 6.16 4.53
N ARG A 114 9.10 6.62 4.99
CA ARG A 114 8.98 7.85 5.80
C ARG A 114 9.63 7.73 7.18
N ALA A 115 9.63 6.53 7.76
CA ALA A 115 10.19 6.28 9.08
C ALA A 115 11.71 6.02 8.99
N GLU A 116 12.12 5.20 8.02
CA GLU A 116 13.52 4.86 7.78
C GLU A 116 13.71 4.61 6.28
N TRP A 117 14.65 5.34 5.66
CA TRP A 117 14.96 5.16 4.25
C TRP A 117 15.70 3.84 4.05
N ASP A 118 15.17 3.02 3.14
CA ASP A 118 15.79 1.78 2.69
C ASP A 118 15.81 1.73 1.16
N PRO A 119 17.00 1.69 0.52
CA PRO A 119 17.13 1.61 -0.93
C PRO A 119 16.43 0.39 -1.55
N GLU A 120 16.39 -0.75 -0.86
CA GLU A 120 15.72 -1.96 -1.37
C GLU A 120 14.20 -1.79 -1.38
N ALA A 121 13.62 -1.34 -0.26
CA ALA A 121 12.20 -0.99 -0.20
C ALA A 121 11.81 0.15 -1.18
N ALA A 122 12.70 1.11 -1.41
CA ALA A 122 12.49 2.17 -2.40
C ALA A 122 12.47 1.61 -3.85
N ALA A 123 13.35 0.65 -4.17
CA ALA A 123 13.34 -0.01 -5.47
C ALA A 123 12.07 -0.85 -5.66
N GLU A 124 11.65 -1.57 -4.61
CA GLU A 124 10.38 -2.30 -4.60
C GLU A 124 9.19 -1.37 -4.84
N ALA A 125 9.13 -0.23 -4.14
CA ALA A 125 8.06 0.75 -4.30
C ALA A 125 7.99 1.31 -5.73
N ARG A 126 9.13 1.57 -6.38
CA ARG A 126 9.18 1.99 -7.80
C ARG A 126 8.64 0.91 -8.73
N ALA A 127 8.99 -0.37 -8.50
CA ALA A 127 8.45 -1.48 -9.26
C ALA A 127 6.92 -1.64 -9.08
N VAL A 128 6.39 -1.34 -7.89
CA VAL A 128 4.94 -1.30 -7.65
C VAL A 128 4.28 -0.18 -8.45
N VAL A 129 4.91 1.00 -8.53
CA VAL A 129 4.42 2.12 -9.35
C VAL A 129 4.37 1.73 -10.83
N GLU A 130 5.42 1.11 -11.36
CA GLU A 130 5.46 0.64 -12.75
C GLU A 130 4.33 -0.37 -13.03
N ALA A 131 4.14 -1.36 -12.15
CA ALA A 131 3.05 -2.32 -12.27
C ALA A 131 1.66 -1.66 -12.20
N LEU A 132 1.49 -0.62 -11.37
CA LEU A 132 0.25 0.17 -11.30
C LEU A 132 -0.03 0.94 -12.59
N GLU A 133 1.00 1.53 -13.18
CA GLU A 133 0.91 2.23 -14.47
C GLU A 133 0.52 1.25 -15.59
N GLU A 134 1.19 0.10 -15.69
CA GLU A 134 0.86 -0.95 -16.65
C GLU A 134 -0.57 -1.46 -16.49
N LYS A 135 -1.01 -1.68 -15.24
CA LYS A 135 -2.37 -2.10 -14.92
C LYS A 135 -3.40 -1.05 -15.34
N LEU A 136 -3.13 0.23 -15.08
CA LEU A 136 -4.01 1.33 -15.51
C LEU A 136 -4.10 1.41 -17.04
N GLU A 137 -2.98 1.34 -17.75
CA GLU A 137 -2.98 1.34 -19.22
C GLU A 137 -3.78 0.16 -19.78
N SER A 138 -3.55 -1.04 -19.25
CA SER A 138 -4.30 -2.23 -19.65
C SER A 138 -5.81 -2.05 -19.45
N ARG A 139 -6.23 -1.50 -18.31
CA ARG A 139 -7.65 -1.22 -18.03
C ARG A 139 -8.22 -0.10 -18.91
N LEU A 140 -7.45 0.94 -19.23
CA LEU A 140 -7.87 1.99 -20.16
C LEU A 140 -8.04 1.47 -21.59
N VAL A 141 -7.20 0.53 -22.03
CA VAL A 141 -7.37 -0.16 -23.32
C VAL A 141 -8.65 -0.98 -23.31
N GLN A 142 -8.95 -1.68 -22.21
CA GLN A 142 -10.19 -2.45 -22.07
C GLN A 142 -11.43 -1.54 -22.05
N GLN A 143 -11.37 -0.41 -21.35
CA GLN A 143 -12.42 0.60 -21.36
C GLN A 143 -12.65 1.17 -22.76
N ALA A 144 -11.59 1.48 -23.51
CA ALA A 144 -11.70 1.94 -24.90
C ALA A 144 -12.40 0.92 -25.81
N ARG A 145 -12.09 -0.37 -25.65
CA ARG A 145 -12.79 -1.45 -26.38
C ARG A 145 -14.27 -1.52 -26.00
N ALA A 146 -14.56 -1.44 -24.70
CA ALA A 146 -15.93 -1.46 -24.19
C ALA A 146 -16.75 -0.24 -24.66
N ILE A 147 -16.14 0.94 -24.76
CA ILE A 147 -16.76 2.12 -25.37
C ILE A 147 -17.16 1.81 -26.82
N ALA A 148 -16.25 1.25 -27.63
CA ALA A 148 -16.54 0.92 -29.02
C ALA A 148 -17.66 -0.13 -29.17
N GLU A 149 -17.69 -1.13 -28.28
CA GLU A 149 -18.78 -2.11 -28.20
C GLU A 149 -20.14 -1.43 -27.88
N LEU A 150 -20.17 -0.57 -26.86
CA LEU A 150 -21.36 0.19 -26.47
C LEU A 150 -21.84 1.14 -27.56
N GLU A 151 -20.94 1.80 -28.28
CA GLU A 151 -21.30 2.60 -29.45
C GLU A 151 -21.93 1.72 -30.54
N GLY A 152 -21.38 0.54 -30.78
CA GLY A 152 -21.95 -0.44 -31.71
C GLY A 152 -23.35 -0.91 -31.32
N PHE A 153 -23.62 -1.10 -30.02
CA PHE A 153 -24.96 -1.37 -29.51
C PHE A 153 -25.89 -0.18 -29.66
N TYR A 154 -25.42 1.02 -29.31
CA TYR A 154 -26.16 2.27 -29.47
C TYR A 154 -26.61 2.48 -30.92
N GLN A 155 -25.78 2.19 -31.92
CA GLN A 155 -26.16 2.32 -33.33
C GLN A 155 -27.34 1.43 -33.74
N ARG A 156 -27.54 0.29 -33.06
CA ARG A 156 -28.65 -0.64 -33.32
C ARG A 156 -29.95 -0.14 -32.69
N VAL A 157 -29.88 0.37 -31.45
CA VAL A 157 -31.05 0.82 -30.68
C VAL A 157 -31.43 2.29 -30.93
N LYS A 158 -30.54 3.12 -31.51
CA LYS A 158 -30.80 4.57 -31.69
C LYS A 158 -32.07 4.91 -32.49
N LYS A 159 -32.51 4.00 -33.37
CA LYS A 159 -33.68 4.22 -34.23
C LYS A 159 -35.00 4.14 -33.47
N VAL A 160 -35.00 3.43 -32.34
CA VAL A 160 -36.15 3.24 -31.46
C VAL A 160 -36.46 4.52 -30.68
N GLY A 161 -35.43 5.32 -30.37
CA GLY A 161 -35.60 6.58 -29.64
C GLY A 161 -35.98 6.40 -28.16
N GLY A 162 -36.45 7.48 -27.52
CA GLY A 162 -36.91 7.45 -26.12
C GLY A 162 -35.88 7.88 -25.06
N ARG A 163 -36.31 7.94 -23.80
CA ARG A 163 -35.52 8.45 -22.66
C ARG A 163 -34.37 7.51 -22.29
N LYS A 164 -34.59 6.19 -22.26
CA LYS A 164 -33.55 5.19 -21.97
C LYS A 164 -32.41 5.22 -23.01
N VAL A 165 -32.72 5.41 -24.30
CA VAL A 165 -31.70 5.58 -25.37
C VAL A 165 -30.88 6.87 -25.18
N LYS A 166 -31.52 7.98 -24.80
CA LYS A 166 -30.80 9.23 -24.46
C LYS A 166 -29.90 9.06 -23.24
N ARG A 167 -30.35 8.31 -22.22
CA ARG A 167 -29.55 7.98 -21.03
C ARG A 167 -28.33 7.12 -21.39
N LEU A 168 -28.49 6.11 -22.26
CA LEU A 168 -27.37 5.31 -22.77
C LEU A 168 -26.35 6.20 -23.50
N ALA A 169 -26.80 7.09 -24.38
CA ALA A 169 -25.92 8.04 -25.06
C ALA A 169 -25.16 8.93 -24.06
N SER A 170 -25.84 9.45 -23.04
CA SER A 170 -25.21 10.26 -22.00
C SER A 170 -24.16 9.48 -21.19
N LEU A 171 -24.41 8.21 -20.86
CA LEU A 171 -23.45 7.38 -20.15
C LEU A 171 -22.22 7.09 -21.02
N ILE A 172 -22.41 6.79 -22.32
CA ILE A 172 -21.30 6.61 -23.26
C ILE A 172 -20.41 7.85 -23.31
N GLU A 173 -21.00 9.05 -23.39
CA GLU A 173 -20.24 10.30 -23.40
C GLU A 173 -19.52 10.56 -22.07
N GLN A 174 -20.10 10.20 -20.93
CA GLN A 174 -19.43 10.27 -19.62
C GLN A 174 -18.20 9.34 -19.56
N VAL A 175 -18.33 8.10 -20.03
CA VAL A 175 -17.22 7.13 -20.06
C VAL A 175 -16.13 7.59 -21.03
N LYS A 176 -16.49 8.21 -22.17
CA LYS A 176 -15.51 8.81 -23.09
C LYS A 176 -14.76 10.00 -22.48
N ALA A 177 -15.47 10.89 -21.80
CA ALA A 177 -14.83 12.01 -21.10
C ALA A 177 -13.84 11.50 -20.06
N ALA A 178 -14.22 10.47 -19.28
CA ALA A 178 -13.30 9.81 -18.35
C ALA A 178 -12.10 9.16 -19.07
N GLN A 179 -12.31 8.51 -20.21
CA GLN A 179 -11.23 7.95 -21.03
C GLN A 179 -10.23 9.03 -21.51
N GLU A 180 -10.72 10.19 -21.93
CA GLU A 180 -9.89 11.33 -22.33
C GLU A 180 -9.05 11.87 -21.16
N GLU A 181 -9.64 11.89 -19.96
CA GLU A 181 -8.95 12.23 -18.71
C GLU A 181 -8.07 11.10 -18.15
N ARG A 182 -8.05 9.93 -18.82
CA ARG A 182 -7.33 8.71 -18.42
C ARG A 182 -7.78 8.18 -17.05
N ILE A 183 -9.08 8.31 -16.76
CA ILE A 183 -9.74 7.82 -15.56
C ILE A 183 -10.63 6.63 -15.93
N LEU A 184 -10.66 5.61 -15.06
CA LEU A 184 -11.57 4.47 -15.22
C LEU A 184 -12.97 4.84 -14.71
N ALA A 185 -13.98 4.66 -15.56
CA ALA A 185 -15.39 4.92 -15.25
C ALA A 185 -16.17 3.60 -15.16
N GLY A 186 -15.73 2.69 -14.27
CA GLY A 186 -16.27 1.34 -14.15
C GLY A 186 -17.78 1.31 -13.87
N ALA A 187 -18.25 2.15 -12.95
CA ALA A 187 -19.66 2.19 -12.57
C ALA A 187 -20.56 2.75 -13.68
N GLU A 188 -20.11 3.76 -14.42
CA GLU A 188 -20.79 4.29 -15.60
C GLU A 188 -20.81 3.23 -16.72
N LEU A 189 -19.71 2.50 -16.91
CA LEU A 189 -19.59 1.45 -17.92
C LEU A 189 -20.54 0.29 -17.65
N GLU A 190 -20.65 -0.16 -16.40
CA GLU A 190 -21.61 -1.20 -15.99
C GLU A 190 -23.04 -0.78 -16.22
N ARG A 191 -23.42 0.41 -15.74
CA ARG A 191 -24.76 0.97 -15.99
C ARG A 191 -25.07 1.11 -17.48
N ALA A 192 -24.06 1.45 -18.30
CA ALA A 192 -24.23 1.53 -19.75
C ALA A 192 -24.44 0.14 -20.38
N ARG A 193 -23.75 -0.89 -19.91
CA ARG A 193 -23.90 -2.28 -20.38
C ARG A 193 -25.25 -2.87 -20.02
N GLU A 194 -25.68 -2.73 -18.77
CA GLU A 194 -27.01 -3.17 -18.31
C GLU A 194 -28.10 -2.51 -19.15
N LEU A 195 -28.05 -1.18 -19.29
CA LEU A 195 -29.02 -0.43 -20.10
C LEU A 195 -28.97 -0.80 -21.59
N ALA A 196 -27.78 -1.09 -22.14
CA ALA A 196 -27.66 -1.56 -23.52
C ALA A 196 -28.27 -2.96 -23.71
N SER A 197 -28.07 -3.87 -22.75
CA SER A 197 -28.68 -5.21 -22.73
C SER A 197 -30.20 -5.13 -22.68
N GLU A 198 -30.74 -4.36 -21.73
CA GLU A 198 -32.18 -4.12 -21.60
C GLU A 198 -32.80 -3.59 -22.90
N LEU A 199 -32.16 -2.58 -23.51
CA LEU A 199 -32.64 -1.99 -24.76
C LEU A 199 -32.58 -2.99 -25.93
N LEU A 200 -31.55 -3.83 -26.02
CA LEU A 200 -31.46 -4.84 -27.08
C LEU A 200 -32.54 -5.92 -26.92
N LYS A 201 -32.80 -6.38 -25.69
CA LYS A 201 -33.89 -7.32 -25.39
C LYS A 201 -35.24 -6.75 -25.79
N LEU A 202 -35.49 -5.46 -25.50
CA LEU A 202 -36.71 -4.75 -25.87
C LEU A 202 -36.87 -4.61 -27.39
N VAL A 203 -35.77 -4.38 -28.13
CA VAL A 203 -35.81 -4.36 -29.60
C VAL A 203 -36.15 -5.72 -30.17
N GLU A 204 -35.55 -6.80 -29.66
CA GLU A 204 -35.82 -8.15 -30.17
C GLU A 204 -37.24 -8.63 -29.81
N SER A 205 -37.78 -8.25 -28.65
CA SER A 205 -39.16 -8.59 -28.24
C SER A 205 -40.22 -7.79 -29.00
N SER A 206 -39.97 -6.51 -29.28
CA SER A 206 -40.89 -5.64 -30.06
C SER A 206 -41.03 -6.03 -31.53
N VAL A 207 -40.22 -6.93 -32.06
CA VAL A 207 -40.38 -7.43 -33.44
C VAL A 207 -41.59 -8.39 -33.57
N VAL A 208 -42.14 -8.88 -32.46
CA VAL A 208 -43.23 -9.88 -32.43
C VAL A 208 -44.61 -9.27 -32.14
N GLU A 209 -44.68 -8.24 -31.31
CA GLU A 209 -45.89 -7.42 -31.17
C GLU A 209 -45.77 -6.20 -32.09
N PRO A 210 -46.73 -5.91 -32.98
CA PRO A 210 -46.74 -4.65 -33.71
C PRO A 210 -47.11 -3.52 -32.75
N ALA A 211 -46.23 -3.20 -31.80
CA ALA A 211 -46.23 -1.92 -31.15
C ALA A 211 -45.94 -0.90 -32.26
N THR A 212 -46.91 -0.04 -32.55
CA THR A 212 -46.66 1.19 -33.31
C THR A 212 -45.45 1.92 -32.70
N GLU A 213 -44.65 2.67 -33.47
CA GLU A 213 -43.53 3.45 -32.93
C GLU A 213 -43.91 4.27 -31.67
N GLU A 214 -45.17 4.72 -31.59
CA GLU A 214 -45.78 5.36 -30.40
C GLU A 214 -45.92 4.44 -29.18
N GLY A 215 -46.24 3.15 -29.33
CA GLY A 215 -46.33 2.18 -28.23
C GLY A 215 -44.95 1.82 -27.66
N LEU A 216 -43.94 1.71 -28.53
CA LEU A 216 -42.55 1.48 -28.12
C LEU A 216 -41.96 2.68 -27.38
N LEU A 217 -42.32 3.90 -27.80
CA LEU A 217 -41.99 5.14 -27.10
C LEU A 217 -42.58 5.18 -25.68
N VAL A 218 -43.83 4.72 -25.49
CA VAL A 218 -44.48 4.68 -24.17
C VAL A 218 -43.80 3.66 -23.24
N MET A 219 -43.47 2.46 -23.71
CA MET A 219 -42.75 1.44 -22.92
C MET A 219 -41.34 1.88 -22.50
N ILE A 220 -40.69 2.74 -23.29
CA ILE A 220 -39.38 3.31 -22.97
C ILE A 220 -39.48 4.54 -22.06
N GLU A 221 -40.68 5.13 -21.92
CA GLU A 221 -40.95 6.24 -21.01
C GLU A 221 -41.23 5.80 -19.56
N GLU A 222 -41.71 4.57 -19.33
CA GLU A 222 -41.98 4.06 -17.98
C GLU A 222 -40.72 3.49 -17.29
N GLU A 223 -40.51 3.87 -16.02
CA GLU A 223 -39.41 3.40 -15.15
C GLU A 223 -39.68 2.02 -14.52
N GLU A 224 -40.82 1.41 -14.79
CA GLU A 224 -41.15 0.09 -14.28
C GLU A 224 -40.34 -1.00 -15.01
N PRO A 225 -39.87 -2.05 -14.30
CA PRO A 225 -39.30 -3.23 -14.95
C PRO A 225 -40.39 -3.85 -15.82
N LEU A 226 -40.19 -3.82 -17.13
CA LEU A 226 -41.08 -4.51 -18.06
C LEU A 226 -40.83 -6.02 -17.90
N GLU A 227 -41.76 -6.70 -17.25
CA GLU A 227 -41.85 -8.16 -17.28
C GLU A 227 -42.20 -8.58 -18.72
N LEU A 228 -41.16 -8.84 -19.52
CA LEU A 228 -41.29 -9.42 -20.85
C LEU A 228 -41.66 -10.89 -20.70
N ASP A 229 -42.81 -11.29 -21.24
CA ASP A 229 -43.25 -12.69 -21.24
C ASP A 229 -42.49 -13.46 -22.34
N LEU A 230 -41.25 -13.83 -22.02
CA LEU A 230 -40.27 -14.43 -22.95
C LEU A 230 -40.74 -15.77 -23.54
N ASP A 231 -41.68 -16.45 -22.88
CA ASP A 231 -42.20 -17.77 -23.27
C ASP A 231 -43.12 -17.72 -24.50
N LEU A 232 -43.58 -16.53 -24.90
CA LEU A 232 -44.43 -16.33 -26.08
C LEU A 232 -43.64 -15.96 -27.35
N LEU A 233 -42.32 -15.80 -27.25
CA LEU A 233 -41.46 -15.43 -28.37
C LEU A 233 -41.09 -16.65 -29.27
N PRO A 234 -40.93 -16.44 -30.59
CA PRO A 234 -40.31 -17.41 -31.49
C PRO A 234 -38.96 -17.94 -30.98
N PRO A 235 -38.63 -19.23 -31.23
CA PRO A 235 -37.41 -19.85 -30.72
C PRO A 235 -36.14 -19.13 -31.16
N GLU A 236 -36.11 -18.59 -32.38
CA GLU A 236 -34.97 -17.80 -32.88
C GLU A 236 -34.71 -16.51 -32.08
N GLN A 237 -35.75 -15.89 -31.50
CA GLN A 237 -35.62 -14.68 -30.68
C GLN A 237 -35.31 -15.02 -29.22
N GLN A 238 -35.83 -16.13 -28.70
CA GLN A 238 -35.42 -16.66 -27.40
C GLN A 238 -33.92 -16.97 -27.38
N ASP A 239 -33.39 -17.56 -28.46
CA ASP A 239 -31.97 -17.86 -28.58
C ASP A 239 -31.10 -16.60 -28.62
N LYS A 240 -31.55 -15.54 -29.31
CA LYS A 240 -30.86 -14.23 -29.32
C LYS A 240 -30.88 -13.55 -27.96
N ILE A 241 -32.01 -13.59 -27.25
CA ILE A 241 -32.12 -13.01 -25.90
C ILE A 241 -31.19 -13.74 -24.93
N ARG A 242 -31.14 -15.08 -25.00
CA ARG A 242 -30.18 -15.90 -24.23
C ARG A 242 -28.73 -15.56 -24.57
N GLU A 243 -28.42 -15.28 -25.83
CA GLU A 243 -27.08 -14.83 -26.23
C GLU A 243 -26.72 -13.47 -25.63
N ILE A 244 -27.66 -12.51 -25.62
CA ILE A 244 -27.49 -11.21 -24.98
C ILE A 244 -27.25 -11.38 -23.46
N GLU A 245 -28.06 -12.21 -22.81
CA GLU A 245 -27.91 -12.53 -21.38
C GLU A 245 -26.55 -13.14 -21.07
N ARG A 246 -26.10 -14.10 -21.89
CA ARG A 246 -24.78 -14.70 -21.71
C ARG A 246 -23.66 -13.66 -21.84
N ILE A 247 -23.72 -12.77 -22.82
CA ILE A 247 -22.69 -11.72 -22.97
C ILE A 247 -22.67 -10.80 -21.74
N GLU A 248 -23.85 -10.38 -21.27
CA GLU A 248 -24.01 -9.55 -20.08
C GLU A 248 -23.47 -10.23 -18.81
N GLU A 249 -23.85 -11.48 -18.57
CA GLU A 249 -23.38 -12.28 -17.44
C GLU A 249 -21.87 -12.49 -17.47
N GLY A 250 -21.28 -12.70 -18.65
CA GLY A 250 -19.82 -12.82 -18.80
C GLY A 250 -19.09 -11.54 -18.40
N HIS A 251 -19.63 -10.37 -18.78
CA HIS A 251 -19.10 -9.09 -18.30
C HIS A 251 -19.28 -8.92 -16.79
N LYS A 252 -20.45 -9.31 -16.26
CA LYS A 252 -20.76 -9.22 -14.83
C LYS A 252 -19.85 -10.12 -13.98
N LEU A 253 -19.63 -11.36 -14.40
CA LEU A 253 -18.68 -12.28 -13.77
C LEU A 253 -17.28 -11.68 -13.72
N LYS A 254 -16.81 -11.11 -14.85
CA LYS A 254 -15.51 -10.45 -14.90
C LYS A 254 -15.41 -9.29 -13.90
N THR A 255 -16.42 -8.41 -13.85
CA THR A 255 -16.51 -7.33 -12.87
C THR A 255 -16.45 -7.87 -11.44
N LEU A 256 -17.24 -8.90 -11.12
CA LEU A 256 -17.29 -9.48 -9.78
C LEU A 256 -15.93 -10.06 -9.38
N GLY A 257 -15.25 -10.73 -10.31
CA GLY A 257 -13.90 -11.24 -10.13
C GLY A 257 -12.89 -10.14 -9.77
N GLU A 258 -12.94 -9.02 -10.49
CA GLU A 258 -12.04 -7.88 -10.25
C GLU A 258 -12.36 -7.12 -8.97
N ARG A 259 -13.65 -6.93 -8.65
CA ARG A 259 -14.10 -6.14 -7.49
C ARG A 259 -13.94 -6.88 -6.18
N HIS A 260 -14.25 -8.17 -6.15
CA HIS A 260 -14.28 -8.98 -4.93
C HIS A 260 -13.06 -9.91 -4.82
N GLU A 261 -11.94 -9.57 -5.45
CA GLU A 261 -10.70 -10.38 -5.47
C GLU A 261 -10.29 -10.84 -4.06
N ALA A 262 -10.33 -9.93 -3.07
CA ALA A 262 -9.97 -10.23 -1.69
C ALA A 262 -10.90 -11.26 -1.01
N VAL A 263 -12.20 -11.25 -1.34
CA VAL A 263 -13.18 -12.21 -0.84
C VAL A 263 -12.99 -13.56 -1.54
N LEU A 264 -12.82 -13.52 -2.87
CA LEU A 264 -12.63 -14.70 -3.71
C LEU A 264 -11.33 -15.47 -3.42
N ALA A 265 -10.31 -14.79 -2.89
CA ALA A 265 -9.10 -15.45 -2.41
C ALA A 265 -9.33 -16.40 -1.22
N ARG A 266 -10.50 -16.35 -0.56
CA ARG A 266 -10.85 -17.18 0.59
C ARG A 266 -11.83 -18.30 0.19
N ALA A 267 -11.67 -19.47 0.79
CA ALA A 267 -12.68 -20.50 0.72
C ALA A 267 -13.93 -20.08 1.52
N PRO A 268 -15.16 -20.41 1.06
CA PRO A 268 -15.50 -21.19 -0.14
C PRO A 268 -15.73 -20.34 -1.41
N TRP A 269 -15.52 -19.02 -1.35
CA TRP A 269 -15.97 -18.06 -2.37
C TRP A 269 -15.27 -18.24 -3.72
N GLY A 270 -13.95 -18.45 -3.72
CA GLY A 270 -13.20 -18.70 -4.95
C GLY A 270 -13.65 -19.96 -5.69
N GLU A 271 -13.95 -21.03 -4.96
CA GLU A 271 -14.42 -22.29 -5.55
C GLU A 271 -15.80 -22.13 -6.20
N ARG A 272 -16.73 -21.43 -5.53
CA ARG A 272 -18.05 -21.13 -6.10
C ARG A 272 -17.95 -20.24 -7.33
N TYR A 273 -17.10 -19.21 -7.31
CA TYR A 273 -16.87 -18.35 -8.48
C TYR A 273 -16.32 -19.14 -9.67
N GLN A 274 -15.35 -20.03 -9.46
CA GLN A 274 -14.82 -20.88 -10.53
C GLN A 274 -15.86 -21.86 -11.08
N ALA A 275 -16.74 -22.39 -10.22
CA ALA A 275 -17.85 -23.24 -10.67
C ALA A 275 -18.85 -22.48 -11.56
N LEU A 276 -19.19 -21.24 -11.20
CA LEU A 276 -20.04 -20.38 -12.01
C LEU A 276 -19.38 -20.00 -13.35
N LEU A 277 -18.09 -19.64 -13.33
CA LEU A 277 -17.32 -19.37 -14.56
C LEU A 277 -17.35 -20.56 -15.52
N LYS A 278 -17.10 -21.77 -15.00
CA LYS A 278 -17.10 -22.98 -15.83
C LYS A 278 -18.46 -23.23 -16.49
N ARG A 279 -19.56 -23.11 -15.74
CA ARG A 279 -20.92 -23.27 -16.27
C ARG A 279 -21.24 -22.22 -17.34
N HIS A 280 -20.80 -20.99 -17.10
CA HIS A 280 -20.93 -19.90 -18.07
C HIS A 280 -20.14 -20.18 -19.36
N GLU A 281 -18.91 -20.68 -19.26
CA GLU A 281 -18.09 -21.11 -20.41
C GLU A 281 -18.71 -22.29 -21.18
N GLU A 282 -19.44 -23.17 -20.49
CA GLU A 282 -20.24 -24.25 -21.09
C GLU A 282 -21.50 -23.74 -21.81
N GLY A 283 -21.79 -22.43 -21.72
CA GLY A 283 -22.88 -21.74 -22.43
C GLY A 283 -24.17 -21.59 -21.64
N GLU A 284 -24.15 -21.92 -20.34
CA GLU A 284 -25.29 -21.77 -19.44
C GLU A 284 -25.55 -20.30 -19.07
N VAL A 285 -26.83 -19.92 -18.98
CA VAL A 285 -27.29 -18.64 -18.44
C VAL A 285 -27.56 -18.84 -16.95
N LEU A 286 -26.86 -18.08 -16.10
CA LEU A 286 -26.84 -18.26 -14.64
C LEU A 286 -28.02 -17.58 -13.93
N GLY A 287 -28.53 -16.47 -14.47
CA GLY A 287 -29.71 -15.75 -13.99
C GLY A 287 -29.69 -15.39 -12.51
N GLU A 288 -30.72 -15.82 -11.79
CA GLU A 288 -30.90 -15.56 -10.35
C GLU A 288 -29.74 -16.08 -9.49
N GLU A 289 -29.08 -17.16 -9.90
CA GLU A 289 -27.95 -17.71 -9.15
C GLU A 289 -26.76 -16.75 -9.13
N LEU A 290 -26.48 -16.07 -10.26
CA LEU A 290 -25.43 -15.05 -10.33
C LEU A 290 -25.79 -13.83 -9.47
N ALA A 291 -27.06 -13.41 -9.47
CA ALA A 291 -27.53 -12.32 -8.62
C ALA A 291 -27.45 -12.66 -7.13
N ALA A 292 -27.83 -13.89 -6.75
CA ALA A 292 -27.70 -14.38 -5.39
C ALA A 292 -26.23 -14.44 -4.96
N PHE A 293 -25.35 -14.96 -5.82
CA PHE A 293 -23.92 -15.01 -5.55
C PHE A 293 -23.29 -13.61 -5.37
N GLU A 294 -23.68 -12.64 -6.19
CA GLU A 294 -23.28 -11.25 -6.01
C GLU A 294 -23.71 -10.68 -4.64
N ALA A 295 -24.96 -10.93 -4.23
CA ALA A 295 -25.45 -10.50 -2.92
C ALA A 295 -24.67 -11.16 -1.77
N GLU A 296 -24.35 -12.45 -1.90
CA GLU A 296 -23.52 -13.17 -0.93
C GLU A 296 -22.09 -12.61 -0.86
N LEU A 297 -21.47 -12.27 -2.00
CA LEU A 297 -20.15 -11.65 -2.04
C LEU A 297 -20.13 -10.27 -1.36
N ARG A 298 -21.16 -9.45 -1.58
CA ARG A 298 -21.30 -8.14 -0.91
C ARG A 298 -21.42 -8.32 0.61
N ALA A 299 -22.24 -9.27 1.07
CA ALA A 299 -22.36 -9.57 2.50
C ALA A 299 -21.04 -10.06 3.11
N ALA A 300 -20.31 -10.92 2.40
CA ALA A 300 -19.01 -11.40 2.83
C ALA A 300 -17.95 -10.27 2.89
N GLU A 301 -17.98 -9.33 1.94
CA GLU A 301 -17.12 -8.15 1.95
C GLU A 301 -17.43 -7.25 3.16
N GLU A 302 -18.70 -7.00 3.46
CA GLU A 302 -19.12 -6.24 4.65
C GLU A 302 -18.64 -6.89 5.96
N GLU A 303 -18.74 -8.22 6.05
CA GLU A 303 -18.22 -8.97 7.19
C GLU A 303 -16.69 -8.84 7.32
N MET A 304 -15.97 -8.97 6.21
CA MET A 304 -14.51 -8.78 6.18
C MET A 304 -14.10 -7.36 6.60
N LEU A 305 -14.85 -6.34 6.18
CA LEU A 305 -14.61 -4.96 6.61
C LEU A 305 -14.89 -4.77 8.10
N ALA A 306 -15.95 -5.39 8.63
CA ALA A 306 -16.26 -5.35 10.07
C ALA A 306 -15.16 -6.02 10.90
N GLU A 307 -14.68 -7.19 10.47
CA GLU A 307 -13.55 -7.90 11.07
C GLU A 307 -12.29 -7.02 11.04
N ALA A 308 -11.97 -6.43 9.89
CA ALA A 308 -10.81 -5.56 9.73
C ALA A 308 -10.87 -4.31 10.62
N ARG A 309 -12.06 -3.73 10.84
CA ARG A 309 -12.26 -2.63 11.80
C ARG A 309 -12.02 -3.05 13.25
N ALA A 310 -12.52 -4.21 13.66
CA ALA A 310 -12.27 -4.74 15.00
C ALA A 310 -10.77 -4.98 15.24
N ARG A 311 -10.10 -5.53 14.23
CA ARG A 311 -8.65 -5.76 14.22
C ARG A 311 -7.84 -4.45 14.25
N PHE A 312 -8.26 -3.43 13.51
CA PHE A 312 -7.69 -2.08 13.57
C PHE A 312 -7.74 -1.52 15.00
N GLU A 313 -8.89 -1.61 15.67
CA GLU A 313 -9.03 -1.11 17.04
C GLU A 313 -8.14 -1.88 18.02
N TRP A 314 -8.04 -3.20 17.85
CA TRP A 314 -7.13 -4.03 18.63
C TRP A 314 -5.66 -3.59 18.45
N VAL A 315 -5.20 -3.35 17.22
CA VAL A 315 -3.84 -2.83 16.97
C VAL A 315 -3.65 -1.47 17.63
N ALA A 316 -4.62 -0.55 17.47
CA ALA A 316 -4.57 0.78 18.06
C ALA A 316 -4.44 0.73 19.58
N GLU A 317 -5.13 -0.21 20.24
CA GLU A 317 -5.03 -0.44 21.67
C GLU A 317 -3.64 -0.95 22.07
N LYS A 318 -3.08 -1.92 21.35
CA LYS A 318 -1.74 -2.46 21.63
C LYS A 318 -0.64 -1.42 21.50
N LEU A 319 -0.72 -0.54 20.50
CA LEU A 319 0.22 0.57 20.36
C LEU A 319 0.08 1.59 21.51
N ARG A 320 -1.15 1.93 21.92
CA ARG A 320 -1.39 2.79 23.09
C ARG A 320 -0.84 2.18 24.39
N GLU A 321 -1.03 0.88 24.60
CA GLU A 321 -0.46 0.17 25.74
C GLU A 321 1.08 0.22 25.73
N ALA A 322 1.72 0.01 24.58
CA ALA A 322 3.18 0.07 24.46
C ALA A 322 3.73 1.48 24.77
N GLU A 323 3.06 2.52 24.27
CA GLU A 323 3.45 3.91 24.54
C GLU A 323 3.27 4.30 26.01
N ALA A 324 2.22 3.80 26.67
CA ALA A 324 2.05 3.97 28.12
C ALA A 324 3.20 3.35 28.92
N LEU A 325 3.87 2.33 28.37
CA LEU A 325 5.07 1.72 28.94
C LEU A 325 6.37 2.43 28.52
N GLY A 326 6.27 3.51 27.73
CA GLY A 326 7.39 4.36 27.32
C GLY A 326 8.11 3.92 26.05
N GLU A 327 7.56 2.96 25.30
CA GLU A 327 8.08 2.54 24.00
C GLU A 327 7.36 3.31 22.88
N GLN A 328 8.08 4.13 22.11
CA GLN A 328 7.50 4.95 21.06
C GLN A 328 7.28 4.13 19.78
N ALA A 329 6.09 4.29 19.17
CA ALA A 329 5.65 3.49 18.03
C ALA A 329 5.31 4.34 16.78
N ALA A 330 5.95 5.50 16.59
CA ALA A 330 5.58 6.48 15.55
C ALA A 330 5.44 5.87 14.14
N GLY A 331 6.36 4.97 13.74
CA GLY A 331 6.29 4.27 12.46
C GLY A 331 5.09 3.33 12.33
N LEU A 332 4.72 2.62 13.41
CA LEU A 332 3.54 1.75 13.43
C LEU A 332 2.23 2.54 13.42
N TRP A 333 2.19 3.71 14.09
CA TRP A 333 1.07 4.64 14.02
C TRP A 333 0.86 5.20 12.61
N ALA A 334 1.94 5.53 11.89
CA ALA A 334 1.85 5.98 10.50
C ALA A 334 1.25 4.89 9.59
N GLN A 335 1.67 3.63 9.76
CA GLN A 335 1.09 2.50 9.04
C GLN A 335 -0.37 2.27 9.40
N LEU A 336 -0.72 2.37 10.70
CA LEU A 336 -2.08 2.24 11.18
C LEU A 336 -2.99 3.36 10.63
N SER A 337 -2.49 4.59 10.50
CA SER A 337 -3.23 5.68 9.86
C SER A 337 -3.57 5.38 8.39
N ALA A 338 -2.67 4.75 7.64
CA ALA A 338 -2.95 4.34 6.26
C ALA A 338 -4.05 3.26 6.19
N VAL A 339 -4.07 2.33 7.15
CA VAL A 339 -5.13 1.34 7.32
C VAL A 339 -6.47 2.02 7.62
N GLU A 340 -6.48 3.03 8.50
CA GLU A 340 -7.70 3.78 8.84
C GLU A 340 -8.30 4.47 7.60
N GLU A 341 -7.47 5.06 6.74
CA GLU A 341 -7.92 5.68 5.50
C GLU A 341 -8.54 4.66 4.53
N ALA A 342 -7.96 3.47 4.41
CA ALA A 342 -8.51 2.39 3.58
C ALA A 342 -9.89 1.94 4.12
N LEU A 343 -10.00 1.72 5.43
CA LEU A 343 -11.25 1.32 6.07
C LEU A 343 -12.36 2.38 5.96
N LYS A 344 -12.00 3.67 6.03
CA LYS A 344 -12.93 4.80 5.81
C LYS A 344 -13.48 4.81 4.39
N LYS A 345 -12.69 4.35 3.42
CA LYS A 345 -13.12 4.20 2.02
C LYS A 345 -13.79 2.85 1.73
N GLY A 346 -14.01 2.00 2.74
CA GLY A 346 -14.64 0.70 2.57
C GLY A 346 -13.74 -0.34 1.89
N VAL A 347 -12.43 -0.18 1.96
CA VAL A 347 -11.45 -1.12 1.38
C VAL A 347 -10.89 -2.00 2.48
N VAL A 348 -10.81 -3.31 2.22
CA VAL A 348 -10.15 -4.26 3.12
C VAL A 348 -8.63 -4.04 3.05
N PRO A 349 -7.98 -3.61 4.14
CA PRO A 349 -6.57 -3.23 4.13
C PRO A 349 -5.66 -4.45 4.02
N GLU A 350 -4.70 -4.40 3.10
CA GLU A 350 -3.65 -5.41 3.02
C GLU A 350 -2.59 -5.22 4.11
N GLY A 351 -2.04 -6.32 4.62
CA GLY A 351 -0.94 -6.28 5.60
C GLY A 351 -1.36 -5.98 7.04
N LEU A 352 -2.67 -5.89 7.33
CA LEU A 352 -3.15 -5.73 8.71
C LEU A 352 -2.62 -6.83 9.65
N SER A 353 -2.55 -8.08 9.16
CA SER A 353 -1.97 -9.20 9.91
C SER A 353 -0.47 -9.05 10.21
N GLU A 354 0.28 -8.30 9.40
CA GLU A 354 1.70 -8.00 9.65
C GLU A 354 1.83 -6.90 10.70
N LEU A 355 0.99 -5.86 10.58
CA LEU A 355 0.92 -4.76 11.53
C LEU A 355 0.50 -5.25 12.93
N GLU A 356 -0.43 -6.20 13.02
CA GLU A 356 -0.81 -6.85 14.27
C GLU A 356 0.37 -7.53 14.96
N ARG A 357 1.12 -8.34 14.20
CA ARG A 357 2.32 -9.02 14.71
C ARG A 357 3.38 -8.02 15.15
N ALA A 358 3.54 -6.93 14.41
CA ALA A 358 4.48 -5.86 14.76
C ALA A 358 4.06 -5.13 16.05
N ALA A 359 2.79 -4.77 16.19
CA ALA A 359 2.25 -4.12 17.38
C ALA A 359 2.35 -5.01 18.62
N GLU A 360 2.03 -6.30 18.50
CA GLU A 360 2.17 -7.26 19.60
C GLU A 360 3.63 -7.43 20.01
N ALA A 361 4.55 -7.58 19.05
CA ALA A 361 5.97 -7.67 19.34
C ALA A 361 6.48 -6.39 20.03
N HIS A 362 5.99 -5.22 19.60
CA HIS A 362 6.34 -3.93 20.20
C HIS A 362 5.87 -3.84 21.66
N LEU A 363 4.61 -4.20 21.94
CA LEU A 363 4.09 -4.25 23.31
C LEU A 363 4.87 -5.24 24.19
N ARG A 364 5.19 -6.44 23.68
CA ARG A 364 5.96 -7.44 24.43
C ARG A 364 7.35 -6.91 24.79
N ARG A 365 8.02 -6.16 23.91
CA ARG A 365 9.31 -5.52 24.22
C ARG A 365 9.17 -4.49 25.33
N ALA A 366 8.12 -3.66 25.27
CA ALA A 366 7.85 -2.64 26.28
C ALA A 366 7.58 -3.28 27.66
N GLN A 367 6.78 -4.35 27.70
CA GLN A 367 6.52 -5.13 28.91
C GLN A 367 7.79 -5.77 29.46
N ALA A 368 8.56 -6.47 28.63
CA ALA A 368 9.81 -7.10 29.04
C ALA A 368 10.82 -6.08 29.60
N ARG A 369 10.90 -4.89 29.00
CA ARG A 369 11.72 -3.79 29.51
C ARG A 369 11.25 -3.34 30.90
N LYS A 370 9.95 -3.14 31.10
CA LYS A 370 9.39 -2.75 32.40
C LYS A 370 9.59 -3.81 33.47
N GLU A 371 9.45 -5.08 33.12
CA GLU A 371 9.75 -6.20 34.03
C GLU A 371 11.24 -6.26 34.39
N ALA A 372 12.14 -6.05 33.42
CA ALA A 372 13.58 -5.98 33.65
C ALA A 372 13.94 -4.79 34.54
N GLU A 373 13.38 -3.61 34.30
CA GLU A 373 13.55 -2.41 35.13
C GLU A 373 13.05 -2.65 36.57
N ALA A 374 11.88 -3.29 36.74
CA ALA A 374 11.33 -3.62 38.04
C ALA A 374 12.17 -4.66 38.79
N LYS A 375 12.65 -5.70 38.08
CA LYS A 375 13.54 -6.73 38.64
C LYS A 375 14.88 -6.14 39.06
N ALA A 376 15.50 -5.32 38.21
CA ALA A 376 16.75 -4.64 38.52
C ALA A 376 16.59 -3.72 39.74
N ARG A 377 15.50 -2.96 39.81
CA ARG A 377 15.18 -2.13 40.97
C ARG A 377 15.04 -2.95 42.25
N ARG A 378 14.32 -4.07 42.20
CA ARG A 378 14.14 -4.96 43.35
C ARG A 378 15.48 -5.56 43.82
N LEU A 379 16.31 -6.04 42.89
CA LEU A 379 17.64 -6.57 43.22
C LEU A 379 18.54 -5.49 43.82
N ALA A 380 18.49 -4.26 43.32
CA ALA A 380 19.22 -3.14 43.90
C ALA A 380 18.73 -2.80 45.32
N GLU A 381 17.41 -2.82 45.57
CA GLU A 381 16.84 -2.62 46.91
C GLU A 381 17.27 -3.74 47.88
N GLU A 382 17.23 -5.01 47.46
CA GLU A 382 17.67 -6.16 48.26
C GLU A 382 19.19 -6.11 48.54
N ALA A 383 20.00 -5.74 47.56
CA ALA A 383 21.45 -5.58 47.71
C ALA A 383 21.83 -4.44 48.66
N ARG A 384 21.12 -3.29 48.60
CA ARG A 384 21.28 -2.19 49.56
C ARG A 384 20.97 -2.65 50.98
N ALA A 385 19.83 -3.32 51.18
CA ALA A 385 19.45 -3.83 52.49
C ALA A 385 20.47 -4.83 53.05
N PHE A 386 20.97 -5.76 52.22
CA PHE A 386 22.01 -6.71 52.61
C PHE A 386 23.32 -6.00 52.99
N ALA A 387 23.76 -5.03 52.19
CA ALA A 387 24.98 -4.29 52.46
C ALA A 387 24.89 -3.45 53.76
N GLU A 388 23.74 -2.83 54.04
CA GLU A 388 23.49 -2.13 55.31
C GLU A 388 23.53 -3.08 56.52
N GLU A 389 22.88 -4.24 56.43
CA GLU A 389 22.92 -5.24 57.50
C GLU A 389 24.34 -5.77 57.72
N ALA A 390 25.06 -6.09 56.64
CA ALA A 390 26.45 -6.55 56.70
C ALA A 390 27.38 -5.48 57.31
N ARG A 391 27.23 -4.21 56.93
CA ARG A 391 27.99 -3.08 57.50
C ARG A 391 27.75 -2.91 58.99
N SER A 392 26.51 -3.11 59.45
CA SER A 392 26.16 -3.01 60.87
C SER A 392 26.77 -4.12 61.74
N ARG A 393 27.07 -5.27 61.14
CA ARG A 393 27.59 -6.47 61.83
C ARG A 393 29.08 -6.70 61.65
N LEU A 394 29.69 -6.10 60.62
CA LEU A 394 31.09 -6.27 60.32
C LEU A 394 31.96 -5.47 61.29
N ASP A 395 32.89 -6.16 61.95
CA ASP A 395 34.01 -5.51 62.62
C ASP A 395 35.08 -5.13 61.58
N ALA A 396 34.99 -3.91 61.08
CA ALA A 396 35.86 -3.38 60.03
C ALA A 396 37.35 -3.36 60.43
N ALA A 397 37.67 -3.30 61.74
CA ALA A 397 39.04 -3.36 62.21
C ALA A 397 39.64 -4.78 62.09
N ARG A 398 38.78 -5.80 62.16
CA ARG A 398 39.19 -7.21 62.10
C ARG A 398 39.23 -7.75 60.67
N TYR A 399 38.40 -7.22 59.77
CA TYR A 399 38.28 -7.69 58.38
C TYR A 399 38.23 -6.53 57.36
N PRO A 400 39.35 -5.80 57.17
CA PRO A 400 39.37 -4.58 56.34
C PRO A 400 39.09 -4.83 54.85
N ARG A 401 39.56 -5.96 54.28
CA ARG A 401 39.27 -6.31 52.88
C ARG A 401 37.78 -6.55 52.63
N LEU A 402 37.10 -7.19 53.59
CA LEU A 402 35.66 -7.43 53.50
C LEU A 402 34.86 -6.13 53.59
N ALA A 403 35.37 -5.14 54.34
CA ALA A 403 34.77 -3.81 54.42
C ALA A 403 34.87 -3.05 53.09
N GLU A 404 36.03 -3.13 52.41
CA GLU A 404 36.22 -2.53 51.08
C GLU A 404 35.31 -3.16 50.02
N ASP A 405 35.17 -4.49 50.02
CA ASP A 405 34.29 -5.20 49.08
C ASP A 405 32.80 -4.87 49.33
N LEU A 406 32.41 -4.68 50.59
CA LEU A 406 31.05 -4.25 50.95
C LEU A 406 30.75 -2.81 50.52
N GLU A 407 31.69 -1.88 50.65
CA GLU A 407 31.52 -0.50 50.15
C GLU A 407 31.45 -0.46 48.61
N ARG A 408 32.17 -1.37 47.91
CA ARG A 408 32.04 -1.52 46.45
C ARG A 408 30.67 -2.07 46.05
N LEU A 409 30.19 -3.10 46.73
CA LEU A 409 28.83 -3.63 46.51
C LEU A 409 27.76 -2.55 46.79
N PHE A 410 27.97 -1.72 47.81
CA PHE A 410 27.08 -0.59 48.10
C PHE A 410 27.08 0.44 46.98
N ALA A 411 28.25 0.84 46.47
CA ALA A 411 28.37 1.76 45.35
C ALA A 411 27.75 1.19 44.05
N GLN A 412 27.91 -0.11 43.79
CA GLN A 412 27.28 -0.81 42.66
C GLN A 412 25.75 -0.87 42.81
N ALA A 413 25.25 -1.09 44.03
CA ALA A 413 23.82 -1.07 44.34
C ALA A 413 23.21 0.35 44.31
N GLU A 414 23.98 1.38 44.61
CA GLU A 414 23.59 2.78 44.39
C GLU A 414 23.50 3.11 42.90
N ALA A 415 24.45 2.61 42.10
CA ALA A 415 24.49 2.78 40.65
C ALA A 415 23.45 1.91 39.89
N GLY A 416 22.85 0.91 40.55
CA GLY A 416 21.93 -0.03 39.91
C GLY A 416 22.61 -1.09 39.04
N GLU A 417 23.91 -1.29 39.23
CA GLU A 417 24.78 -2.25 38.51
C GLU A 417 24.94 -3.55 39.30
N VAL A 418 23.86 -4.07 39.88
CA VAL A 418 23.88 -5.32 40.65
C VAL A 418 23.51 -6.47 39.74
N GLU A 419 24.46 -7.38 39.46
CA GLU A 419 24.22 -8.64 38.74
C GLU A 419 23.63 -9.75 39.62
#